data_AF-A0A453PJT0-F1
#
_entry.id   AF-A0A453PJT0-F1
#
_cell.length_a   1.000
_cell.length_b   1.000
_cell.length_c   1.000
_cell.angle_alpha   90.00
_cell.angle_beta   90.00
_cell.angle_gamma   90.00
#
_symmetry.space_group_name_H-M   'P 1'
#
loop_
_entity.id
_entity.type
_entity.pdbx_description
1 polymer ?
#
loop_
_entity_poly.entity_id
_entity_poly.type
_entity_poly.pdbx_seq_one_letter_code
_entity_poly.pdbx_strand_id
1 'polypeptide(L)'
;MRRLVVATGGGAVIRPVNWKNMKKGLSVWLDVPLEALARRIAKVGTASRPLLDQPSGDPYTMAFSKLSMLAEQRGDAYANADVRVSLEEIASKLGHDDVSKLTPIDIALEVLKRGIVVWVPHKIFYFHSTSA
;
A
#
# COMPACT_ATOMS: atom_id res chain seq x y z
N MET A 1 6.50 -15.62 -22.52
CA MET A 1 5.91 -15.23 -21.21
C MET A 1 6.32 -13.80 -20.88
N ARG A 2 5.38 -12.93 -20.51
CA ARG A 2 5.70 -11.58 -20.02
C ARG A 2 5.82 -11.63 -18.49
N ARG A 3 6.92 -11.11 -17.94
CA ARG A 3 7.17 -10.98 -16.50
C ARG A 3 6.98 -9.49 -16.16
N LEU A 4 5.89 -9.15 -15.50
CA LEU A 4 5.51 -7.76 -15.20
C LEU A 4 5.05 -7.67 -13.74
N VAL A 5 5.33 -6.52 -13.12
CA VAL A 5 4.79 -6.12 -11.83
C VAL A 5 3.86 -4.93 -12.07
N VAL A 6 2.64 -4.99 -11.55
CA VAL A 6 1.63 -3.94 -11.73
C VAL A 6 1.17 -3.46 -10.36
N ALA A 7 1.38 -2.17 -10.08
CA ALA A 7 0.76 -1.51 -8.94
C ALA A 7 -0.66 -1.06 -9.33
N THR A 8 -1.67 -1.48 -8.57
CA THR A 8 -3.07 -1.08 -8.79
C THR A 8 -3.46 0.05 -7.85
N GLY A 9 -4.47 0.83 -8.23
CA GLY A 9 -5.09 1.77 -7.29
C GLY A 9 -5.93 1.03 -6.23
N GLY A 10 -6.05 1.58 -5.02
CA GLY A 10 -6.75 0.93 -3.90
C GLY A 10 -8.27 0.71 -4.09
N GLY A 11 -8.85 1.14 -5.21
CA GLY A 11 -10.23 0.82 -5.60
C GLY A 11 -10.36 -0.35 -6.58
N ALA A 12 -9.25 -0.86 -7.11
CA ALA A 12 -9.27 -1.90 -8.15
C ALA A 12 -9.91 -3.21 -7.66
N VAL A 13 -9.78 -3.52 -6.37
CA VAL A 13 -10.30 -4.75 -5.75
C VAL A 13 -11.83 -4.78 -5.62
N ILE A 14 -12.52 -3.63 -5.76
CA ILE A 14 -13.97 -3.52 -5.51
C ILE A 14 -14.78 -4.22 -6.61
N ARG A 15 -14.32 -4.17 -7.87
CA ARG A 15 -15.08 -4.72 -8.99
C ARG A 15 -14.69 -6.19 -9.22
N PRO A 16 -15.61 -7.16 -9.14
CA PRO A 16 -15.30 -8.58 -9.35
C PRO A 16 -14.65 -8.89 -10.71
N VAL A 17 -14.96 -8.11 -11.76
CA VAL A 17 -14.32 -8.27 -13.08
C VAL A 17 -12.81 -8.03 -13.05
N ASN A 18 -12.30 -7.19 -12.14
CA ASN A 18 -10.87 -6.95 -12.01
C ASN A 18 -10.16 -8.18 -11.44
N TRP A 19 -10.81 -8.91 -10.52
CA TRP A 19 -10.27 -10.16 -9.97
C TRP A 19 -10.09 -11.24 -11.05
N LYS A 20 -11.00 -11.33 -12.03
CA LYS A 20 -10.82 -12.25 -13.18
C LYS A 20 -9.54 -11.99 -13.95
N ASN A 21 -9.06 -10.74 -13.98
CA ASN A 21 -7.80 -10.39 -14.62
C ASN A 21 -6.60 -10.56 -13.67
N MET A 22 -6.73 -10.15 -12.41
CA MET A 22 -5.66 -10.28 -11.42
C MET A 22 -5.32 -11.74 -11.10
N LYS A 23 -6.30 -12.64 -11.12
CA LYS A 23 -6.12 -14.09 -10.93
C LYS A 23 -5.41 -14.80 -12.09
N LYS A 24 -5.09 -14.09 -13.19
CA LYS A 24 -4.20 -14.60 -14.25
C LYS A 24 -2.71 -14.52 -13.87
N GLY A 25 -2.41 -13.83 -12.77
CA GLY A 25 -1.08 -13.77 -12.16
C GLY A 25 -1.20 -13.93 -10.65
N LEU A 26 -0.16 -13.48 -9.94
CA LEU A 26 -0.14 -13.49 -8.48
C LEU A 26 -0.48 -12.10 -7.95
N SER A 27 -1.47 -12.03 -7.07
CA SER A 27 -1.91 -10.80 -6.40
C SER A 27 -1.28 -10.68 -5.01
N VAL A 28 -0.70 -9.51 -4.73
CA VAL A 28 -0.05 -9.21 -3.44
C VAL A 28 -0.75 -8.04 -2.79
N TRP A 29 -1.25 -8.24 -1.58
CA TRP A 29 -1.76 -7.19 -0.72
C TRP A 29 -0.64 -6.74 0.22
N LEU A 30 -0.24 -5.47 0.12
CA LEU A 30 0.59 -4.80 1.11
C LEU A 30 -0.31 -4.29 2.23
N ASP A 31 -0.31 -5.00 3.35
CA ASP A 31 -1.12 -4.67 4.50
C ASP A 31 -0.37 -3.72 5.42
N VAL A 32 -0.86 -2.48 5.48
CA VAL A 32 -0.21 -1.35 6.12
C VAL A 32 -1.16 -0.78 7.18
N PRO A 33 -0.69 -0.55 8.42
CA PRO A 33 -1.49 0.09 9.46
C PRO A 33 -2.08 1.42 9.01
N LEU A 34 -3.35 1.66 9.35
CA LEU A 34 -4.08 2.85 8.93
C LEU A 34 -3.45 4.13 9.48
N GLU A 35 -2.91 4.07 10.68
CA GLU A 35 -2.19 5.16 11.35
C GLU A 35 -0.97 5.57 10.53
N ALA A 36 -0.20 4.60 10.03
CA ALA A 36 0.97 4.86 9.20
C ALA A 36 0.58 5.44 7.82
N LEU A 37 -0.49 4.94 7.22
CA LEU A 37 -1.04 5.49 5.97
C LEU A 37 -1.54 6.94 6.16
N ALA A 38 -2.26 7.21 7.25
CA ALA A 38 -2.77 8.52 7.60
C ALA A 38 -1.63 9.52 7.85
N ARG A 39 -0.60 9.14 8.63
CA ARG A 39 0.61 9.96 8.83
C ARG A 39 1.29 10.30 7.51
N ARG A 40 1.41 9.33 6.60
CA ARG A 40 2.02 9.55 5.28
C ARG A 40 1.22 10.52 4.43
N ILE A 41 -0.11 10.43 4.43
CA ILE A 41 -0.99 11.36 3.72
C ILE A 41 -0.87 12.76 4.30
N ALA A 42 -0.94 12.90 5.63
CA ALA A 42 -0.85 14.18 6.31
C ALA A 42 0.49 14.89 6.02
N LYS A 43 1.61 14.15 6.00
CA LYS A 43 2.96 14.69 5.72
C LYS A 43 3.13 15.18 4.28
N VAL A 44 2.49 14.54 3.30
CA VAL A 44 2.58 14.91 1.87
C VAL A 44 1.64 16.08 1.54
N GLY A 45 0.65 16.36 2.40
CA GLY A 45 -0.43 17.28 2.11
C GLY A 45 -1.53 16.63 1.25
N THR A 46 -2.76 17.14 1.40
CA THR A 46 -3.94 16.64 0.66
C THR A 46 -4.13 17.29 -0.70
N ALA A 47 -3.34 18.34 -1.02
CA ALA A 47 -3.47 19.14 -2.24
C ALA A 47 -3.38 18.34 -3.56
N SER A 48 -2.69 17.18 -3.56
CA SER A 48 -2.60 16.29 -4.73
C SER A 48 -3.56 15.10 -4.69
N ARG A 49 -4.52 15.06 -3.74
CA ARG A 49 -5.41 13.91 -3.46
C ARG A 49 -6.87 14.37 -3.31
N PRO A 50 -7.62 14.48 -4.43
CA PRO A 50 -9.00 15.02 -4.44
C PRO A 50 -9.99 14.31 -3.49
N LEU A 51 -9.72 13.06 -3.11
CA LEU A 51 -10.58 12.29 -2.19
C LEU A 51 -10.40 12.64 -0.70
N LEU A 52 -9.40 13.47 -0.37
CA LEU A 52 -8.99 13.81 0.99
C LEU A 52 -8.97 15.33 1.21
N ASP A 53 -9.40 16.10 0.22
CA ASP A 53 -9.48 17.55 0.29
C ASP A 53 -10.80 17.93 0.98
N GLN A 54 -10.75 18.22 2.29
CA GLN A 54 -11.86 18.82 3.03
C GLN A 54 -11.39 20.05 3.79
N PRO A 55 -12.21 21.13 3.86
CA PRO A 55 -11.71 22.47 4.16
C PRO A 55 -11.44 22.76 5.65
N SER A 56 -11.76 21.85 6.55
CA SER A 56 -11.72 22.12 8.00
C SER A 56 -11.49 20.85 8.82
N GLY A 57 -10.23 20.60 9.20
CA GLY A 57 -9.86 19.54 10.12
C GLY A 57 -8.35 19.27 10.14
N ASP A 58 -7.86 18.63 11.20
CA ASP A 58 -6.49 18.11 11.24
C ASP A 58 -6.30 17.07 10.10
N PRO A 59 -5.31 17.25 9.19
CA PRO A 59 -5.11 16.38 8.04
C PRO A 59 -4.93 14.91 8.38
N TYR A 60 -4.31 14.61 9.52
CA TYR A 60 -4.15 13.23 9.99
C TYR A 60 -5.51 12.62 10.37
N THR A 61 -6.29 13.31 11.19
CA THR A 61 -7.61 12.84 11.66
C THR A 61 -8.58 12.60 10.50
N MET A 62 -8.60 13.50 9.52
CA MET A 62 -9.42 13.35 8.31
C MET A 62 -8.96 12.15 7.47
N ALA A 63 -7.65 12.02 7.24
CA ALA A 63 -7.09 10.90 6.50
C ALA A 63 -7.39 9.57 7.20
N PHE A 64 -7.21 9.50 8.51
CA PHE A 64 -7.47 8.32 9.31
C PHE A 64 -8.93 7.91 9.24
N SER A 65 -9.87 8.83 9.50
CA SER A 65 -11.31 8.57 9.41
C SER A 65 -11.73 8.03 8.03
N LYS A 66 -11.23 8.66 6.96
CA LYS A 66 -11.51 8.19 5.60
C LYS A 66 -10.92 6.81 5.32
N LEU A 67 -9.68 6.57 5.76
CA LEU A 67 -9.01 5.28 5.59
C LEU A 67 -9.72 4.17 6.36
N SER A 68 -10.20 4.42 7.58
CA SER A 68 -10.95 3.45 8.38
C SER A 68 -12.25 3.02 7.69
N MET A 69 -13.06 3.97 7.20
CA MET A 69 -14.25 3.64 6.41
C MET A 69 -13.91 2.82 5.15
N LEU A 70 -12.84 3.18 4.44
CA LEU A 70 -12.43 2.46 3.22
C LEU A 70 -11.89 1.06 3.53
N ALA A 71 -11.20 0.89 4.65
CA ALA A 71 -10.68 -0.39 5.11
C ALA A 71 -11.82 -1.33 5.46
N GLU A 72 -12.85 -0.85 6.17
CA GLU A 72 -14.05 -1.62 6.46
C GLU A 72 -14.79 -2.03 5.18
N GLN A 73 -14.99 -1.10 4.25
CA GLN A 73 -15.69 -1.39 2.99
C GLN A 73 -14.95 -2.32 2.03
N ARG A 74 -13.61 -2.38 2.11
CA ARG A 74 -12.76 -3.07 1.11
C ARG A 74 -11.91 -4.18 1.70
N GLY A 75 -11.89 -4.37 3.01
CA GLY A 75 -11.03 -5.33 3.71
C GLY A 75 -11.19 -6.74 3.16
N ASP A 76 -12.43 -7.22 3.06
CA ASP A 76 -12.76 -8.52 2.48
C ASP A 76 -12.32 -8.63 1.02
N ALA A 77 -12.39 -7.53 0.26
CA ALA A 77 -11.93 -7.51 -1.11
C ALA A 77 -10.41 -7.70 -1.16
N TYR A 78 -9.63 -6.96 -0.36
CA TYR A 78 -8.17 -7.12 -0.27
C TYR A 78 -7.76 -8.53 0.20
N ALA A 79 -8.54 -9.16 1.08
CA ALA A 79 -8.30 -10.51 1.55
C ALA A 79 -8.37 -11.59 0.45
N ASN A 80 -8.93 -11.28 -0.74
CA ASN A 80 -8.90 -12.18 -1.90
C ASN A 80 -7.52 -12.26 -2.58
N ALA A 81 -6.55 -11.45 -2.17
CA ALA A 81 -5.19 -11.51 -2.68
C ALA A 81 -4.55 -12.87 -2.35
N ASP A 82 -3.71 -13.39 -3.25
CA ASP A 82 -3.05 -14.68 -3.05
C ASP A 82 -2.01 -14.61 -1.93
N VAL A 83 -1.42 -13.44 -1.71
CA VAL A 83 -0.43 -13.19 -0.67
C VAL A 83 -0.71 -11.88 0.06
N ARG A 84 -0.80 -11.93 1.39
CA ARG A 84 -0.84 -10.74 2.27
C ARG A 84 0.50 -10.51 2.93
N VAL A 85 1.15 -9.38 2.68
CA VAL A 85 2.41 -8.99 3.34
C VAL A 85 2.12 -7.91 4.37
N SER A 86 2.17 -8.27 5.65
CA SER A 86 1.99 -7.33 6.76
C SER A 86 3.26 -6.54 7.02
N LEU A 87 3.18 -5.21 6.95
CA LEU A 87 4.31 -4.35 7.28
C LEU A 87 4.60 -4.32 8.79
N GLU A 88 3.61 -4.55 9.66
CA GLU A 88 3.85 -4.69 11.11
C GLU A 88 4.72 -5.90 11.41
N GLU A 89 4.45 -7.03 10.74
CA GLU A 89 5.28 -8.24 10.87
C GLU A 89 6.72 -7.99 10.41
N ILE A 90 6.91 -7.27 9.30
CA ILE A 90 8.26 -6.94 8.81
C ILE A 90 8.98 -6.04 9.80
N ALA A 91 8.32 -4.99 10.29
CA ALA A 91 8.90 -4.06 11.27
C ALA A 91 9.33 -4.82 12.53
N SER A 92 8.45 -5.65 13.09
CA SER A 92 8.74 -6.48 14.25
C SER A 92 9.92 -7.44 14.01
N LYS A 93 9.96 -8.13 12.85
CA LYS A 93 11.08 -9.03 12.48
C LYS A 93 12.43 -8.31 12.38
N LEU A 94 12.43 -7.04 11.98
CA LEU A 94 13.64 -6.22 11.87
C LEU A 94 13.96 -5.45 13.16
N GLY A 95 13.20 -5.66 14.24
CA GLY A 95 13.40 -4.97 15.52
C GLY A 95 12.98 -3.50 15.49
N HIS A 96 12.09 -3.13 14.56
CA HIS A 96 11.48 -1.81 14.50
C HIS A 96 10.16 -1.77 15.26
N ASP A 97 9.95 -0.66 15.96
CA ASP A 97 8.74 -0.28 16.69
C ASP A 97 7.67 0.39 15.81
N ASP A 98 8.05 0.93 14.64
CA ASP A 98 7.14 1.59 13.71
C ASP A 98 7.48 1.25 12.25
N VAL A 99 6.43 1.03 11.44
CA VAL A 99 6.55 0.63 10.03
C VAL A 99 7.17 1.71 9.12
N SER A 100 7.23 2.97 9.56
CA SER A 100 7.90 4.05 8.81
C SER A 100 9.42 3.90 8.75
N LYS A 101 10.01 3.05 9.60
CA LYS A 101 11.43 2.69 9.55
C LYS A 101 11.75 1.68 8.44
N LEU A 102 10.73 1.03 7.88
CA LEU A 102 10.91 0.08 6.77
C LEU A 102 11.33 0.80 5.49
N THR A 103 12.35 0.27 4.83
CA THR A 103 12.71 0.68 3.49
C THR A 103 11.87 -0.07 2.44
N PRO A 104 11.73 0.47 1.22
CA PRO A 104 11.13 -0.28 0.11
C PRO A 104 11.82 -1.61 -0.17
N ILE A 105 13.13 -1.72 0.13
CA ILE A 105 13.90 -2.95 -0.05
C ILE A 105 13.47 -4.01 0.97
N ASP A 106 13.25 -3.64 2.24
CA ASP A 106 12.77 -4.58 3.27
C ASP A 106 11.42 -5.19 2.87
N ILE A 107 10.50 -4.35 2.40
CA ILE A 107 9.19 -4.78 1.92
C ILE A 107 9.32 -5.67 0.68
N ALA A 108 10.13 -5.27 -0.29
CA ALA A 108 10.36 -6.06 -1.50
C ALA A 108 10.98 -7.42 -1.18
N LEU A 109 11.96 -7.49 -0.28
CA LEU A 109 12.59 -8.74 0.16
C LEU A 109 11.57 -9.67 0.82
N GLU A 110 10.67 -9.14 1.66
CA GLU A 110 9.61 -9.97 2.26
C GLU A 110 8.64 -10.51 1.20
N VAL A 111 8.27 -9.71 0.21
CA VAL A 111 7.46 -10.16 -0.94
C VAL A 111 8.19 -11.28 -1.69
N LEU A 112 9.50 -11.13 -1.96
CA LEU A 112 10.31 -12.13 -2.65
C LEU A 112 10.42 -13.45 -1.89
N LYS A 113 10.60 -13.40 -0.55
CA LYS A 113 10.69 -14.59 0.31
C LYS A 113 9.44 -15.47 0.26
N ARG A 114 8.28 -14.91 -0.09
CA ARG A 114 7.02 -15.66 -0.26
C ARG A 114 6.92 -16.38 -1.61
N GLY A 115 8.03 -16.55 -2.32
CA GLY A 115 8.10 -17.25 -3.61
C GLY A 115 7.65 -16.37 -4.80
N ILE A 116 7.53 -15.06 -4.59
CA ILE A 116 7.06 -14.12 -5.62
C ILE A 116 8.27 -13.52 -6.31
N VAL A 117 8.43 -13.72 -7.62
CA VAL A 117 9.55 -13.09 -8.36
C VAL A 117 9.14 -11.67 -8.78
N VAL A 118 9.54 -10.68 -7.99
CA VAL A 118 9.47 -9.25 -8.34
C VAL A 118 10.75 -8.90 -9.11
N TRP A 119 10.66 -8.73 -10.43
CA TRP A 119 11.78 -8.24 -11.24
C TRP A 119 11.52 -6.79 -11.66
N VAL A 120 12.42 -5.88 -11.29
CA VAL A 120 12.36 -4.45 -11.66
C VAL A 120 13.37 -4.21 -12.79
N PRO A 121 12.96 -4.14 -14.07
CA PRO A 121 13.78 -3.52 -15.09
C PRO A 121 13.70 -2.00 -14.94
N HIS A 122 14.85 -1.37 -14.69
CA HIS A 122 15.22 -0.03 -15.14
C HIS A 122 14.05 0.88 -15.58
N LYS A 123 13.33 1.45 -14.60
CA LYS A 123 13.02 2.88 -14.44
C LYS A 123 11.89 3.06 -13.41
N ILE A 124 12.30 3.70 -12.31
CA ILE A 124 11.54 4.72 -11.57
C ILE A 124 10.40 4.18 -10.66
N PHE A 125 10.81 3.73 -9.48
CA PHE A 125 10.17 4.17 -8.24
C PHE A 125 10.82 5.49 -7.84
N TYR A 126 10.13 6.63 -8.02
CA TYR A 126 10.48 7.86 -7.31
C TYR A 126 9.61 7.95 -6.06
N PHE A 127 10.17 7.56 -4.92
CA PHE A 127 9.81 8.20 -3.66
C PHE A 127 10.59 9.51 -3.63
N HIS A 128 9.97 10.63 -4.03
CA HIS A 128 10.58 11.93 -3.78
C HIS A 128 10.49 12.21 -2.27
N SER A 129 11.64 12.07 -1.60
CA SER A 129 12.01 12.99 -0.54
C SER A 129 12.32 14.32 -1.22
N THR A 130 11.50 15.33 -0.99
CA THR A 130 11.87 16.72 -1.26
C THR A 130 11.84 17.46 0.06
N SER A 131 13.02 17.57 0.65
CA SER A 131 13.41 18.74 1.43
C SER A 131 13.74 19.86 0.44
N ALA A 132 12.95 20.92 0.47
CA ALA A 132 13.32 22.30 0.17
C ALA A 132 12.23 23.18 0.78
#